data_AF-A0A9D1NZ19-F1
#
_entry.id   AF-A0A9D1NZ19-F1
#
_cell.length_a   1.000
_cell.length_b   1.000
_cell.length_c   1.000
_cell.angle_alpha   90.00
_cell.angle_beta   90.00
_cell.angle_gamma   90.00
#
_symmetry.space_group_name_H-M   'P 1'
#
loop_
_entity.id
_entity.type
_entity.pdbx_description
1 polymer ?
#
loop_
_entity_poly.entity_id
_entity_poly.type
_entity_poly.pdbx_seq_one_letter_code
_entity_poly.pdbx_strand_id
1 'polypeptide(L)'
;MCQKYTPEQLNRMNHETKNDLIYQMQDRLDRLEHDYENLMEQIRLANQQRYGRRTEKLDQIAGQLSFFNEAEASCQENCPEPTIEEAVAAAKTPRKPKKKGQREEDLREFPQEEILHDIPASELDAAYGAGNWKGMPDEISWQLRFEPARWVAEKHVVKVYVGTGGSHQDEFLRGDHPDTLFRGSIATPSLEAAIINAKYVNSNPLDRISRDFQANGLNLSKQTMSNWTVWTAERYLKPVYERMRERQLEAHVNQCDETPLEVIHDGRPAGSKSYMWVHITGELSSDPPVIVYEYQKTRHSEHPKEYYKDFRGVLVTDGLEQYHKLARETEGIENANCMAHARRHFANAVKAMGKKNEAAVRSSIAYQALVHIGAFYDLEKGLKELPPKEREKERQTSIEPLVEAYFAWVKKTLREGKVPPKSETASGLRYSLNQEKYLRVFLRDGEVPIDNSACERALRNFTIGRKNWVIMNTVRGAQASAMIYSVTETARANDLNVYYYIRHLLTELSRHFAARRTLREDELETLMPWSKTLPEECYKKRRE
;
A
#
# COMPACT_ATOMS: atom_id res chain seq x y z
N MET A 1 3.54 48.88 -13.05
CA MET A 1 4.76 49.50 -12.46
C MET A 1 4.35 50.81 -11.82
N CYS A 2 4.76 51.09 -10.58
CA CYS A 2 4.42 52.37 -9.95
C CYS A 2 5.18 53.52 -10.61
N GLN A 3 4.48 54.65 -10.72
CA GLN A 3 5.03 55.91 -11.17
C GLN A 3 6.08 56.37 -10.14
N LYS A 4 7.32 56.55 -10.58
CA LYS A 4 8.40 57.09 -9.73
C LYS A 4 8.31 58.61 -9.81
N TYR A 5 8.03 59.26 -8.69
CA TYR A 5 7.96 60.72 -8.61
C TYR A 5 9.36 61.32 -8.42
N THR A 6 9.67 62.39 -9.14
CA THR A 6 10.91 63.15 -8.94
C THR A 6 10.78 64.08 -7.72
N PRO A 7 11.89 64.55 -7.13
CA PRO A 7 11.87 65.52 -6.04
C PRO A 7 11.08 66.80 -6.39
N GLU A 8 11.14 67.29 -7.63
CA GLU A 8 10.38 68.47 -8.04
C GLU A 8 8.86 68.20 -8.08
N GLN A 9 8.45 67.00 -8.48
CA GLN A 9 7.05 66.59 -8.52
C GLN A 9 6.48 66.43 -7.11
N LEU A 10 7.24 65.82 -6.20
CA LEU A 10 6.87 65.72 -4.79
C LEU A 10 6.77 67.10 -4.15
N ASN A 11 7.68 68.03 -4.44
CA ASN A 11 7.64 69.38 -3.86
C ASN A 11 6.42 70.21 -4.31
N ARG A 12 5.82 69.91 -5.46
CA ARG A 12 4.59 70.57 -5.95
C ARG A 12 3.30 69.98 -5.41
N MET A 13 3.33 68.82 -4.74
CA MET A 13 2.14 68.18 -4.17
C MET A 13 1.74 68.83 -2.84
N ASN A 14 0.42 68.93 -2.61
CA ASN A 14 -0.10 69.36 -1.32
C ASN A 14 0.16 68.30 -0.22
N HIS A 15 0.01 68.69 1.04
CA HIS A 15 0.35 67.83 2.18
C HIS A 15 -0.52 66.56 2.27
N GLU A 16 -1.82 66.67 1.96
CA GLU A 16 -2.74 65.52 1.94
C GLU A 16 -2.34 64.47 0.89
N THR A 17 -2.03 64.90 -0.34
CA THR A 17 -1.63 63.98 -1.43
C THR A 17 -0.31 63.27 -1.10
N LYS A 18 0.60 63.94 -0.37
CA LYS A 18 1.83 63.31 0.13
C LYS A 18 1.56 62.25 1.20
N ASN A 19 0.66 62.54 2.14
CA ASN A 19 0.28 61.59 3.18
C ASN A 19 -0.41 60.35 2.56
N ASP A 20 -1.32 60.55 1.60
CA ASP A 20 -1.96 59.45 0.87
C ASP A 20 -0.95 58.59 0.11
N LEU A 21 0.06 59.21 -0.52
CA LEU A 21 1.14 58.49 -1.19
C LEU A 21 1.97 57.68 -0.19
N ILE A 22 2.28 58.23 0.98
CA ILE A 22 3.01 57.54 2.05
C ILE A 22 2.20 56.35 2.58
N TYR A 23 0.90 56.52 2.84
CA TYR A 23 0.02 55.43 3.27
C TYR A 23 -0.09 54.33 2.21
N GLN A 24 -0.20 54.68 0.92
CA GLN A 24 -0.15 53.71 -0.17
C GLN A 24 1.19 52.98 -0.27
N MET A 25 2.30 53.67 -0.01
CA MET A 25 3.64 53.05 0.01
C MET A 25 3.81 52.11 1.20
N GLN A 26 3.31 52.48 2.38
CA GLN A 26 3.31 51.62 3.58
C GLN A 26 2.48 50.35 3.33
N ASP A 27 1.22 50.50 2.89
CA ASP A 27 0.34 49.36 2.61
C ASP A 27 0.90 48.45 1.49
N ARG A 28 1.68 49.01 0.57
CA ARG A 28 2.38 48.24 -0.47
C ARG A 28 3.64 47.55 0.06
N LEU A 29 4.40 48.18 0.95
CA LEU A 29 5.54 47.56 1.63
C LEU A 29 5.06 46.40 2.50
N ASP A 30 3.99 46.58 3.27
CA ASP A 30 3.37 45.52 4.06
C ASP A 30 2.95 44.36 3.16
N ARG A 31 2.30 44.63 2.02
CA ARG A 31 1.94 43.59 1.04
C ARG A 31 3.17 42.87 0.45
N LEU A 32 4.25 43.59 0.18
CA LEU A 32 5.50 43.04 -0.34
C LEU A 32 6.22 42.17 0.69
N GLU A 33 6.26 42.58 1.95
CA GLU A 33 6.82 41.78 3.04
C GLU A 33 6.01 40.49 3.24
N HIS A 34 4.68 40.57 3.23
CA HIS A 34 3.81 39.39 3.29
C HIS A 34 4.03 38.45 2.10
N ASP A 35 4.09 38.98 0.86
CA ASP A 35 4.34 38.15 -0.32
C ASP A 35 5.75 37.54 -0.30
N TYR A 36 6.76 38.25 0.22
CA TYR A 36 8.11 37.74 0.40
C TYR A 36 8.17 36.59 1.42
N GLU A 37 7.52 36.74 2.58
CA GLU A 37 7.42 35.68 3.58
C GLU A 37 6.71 34.44 3.02
N ASN A 38 5.60 34.63 2.31
CA ASN A 38 4.87 33.54 1.64
C ASN A 38 5.76 32.82 0.60
N LEU A 39 6.51 33.56 -0.21
CA LEU A 39 7.46 33.00 -1.18
C LEU A 39 8.57 32.22 -0.49
N MET A 40 9.12 32.76 0.59
CA MET A 40 10.16 32.09 1.38
C MET A 40 9.63 30.80 2.01
N GLU A 41 8.39 30.78 2.53
CA GLU A 41 7.73 29.58 3.04
C GLU A 41 7.56 28.54 1.92
N GLN A 42 7.07 28.94 0.75
CA GLN A 42 6.91 28.05 -0.41
C GLN A 42 8.24 27.48 -0.91
N ILE A 43 9.30 28.28 -0.94
CA ILE A 43 10.65 27.82 -1.32
C ILE A 43 11.17 26.81 -0.30
N ARG A 44 10.99 27.06 1.00
CA ARG A 44 11.38 26.10 2.05
C ARG A 44 10.61 24.79 1.90
N LEU A 45 9.30 24.85 1.68
CA LEU A 45 8.46 23.67 1.43
C LEU A 45 8.89 22.91 0.17
N ALA A 46 9.12 23.60 -0.95
CA ALA A 46 9.55 22.98 -2.21
C ALA A 46 10.94 22.34 -2.10
N ASN A 47 11.90 23.03 -1.47
CA ASN A 47 13.23 22.48 -1.21
C ASN A 47 13.14 21.26 -0.28
N GLN A 48 12.25 21.29 0.72
CA GLN A 48 12.04 20.14 1.58
C GLN A 48 11.33 18.97 0.86
N GLN A 49 10.39 19.22 -0.05
CA GLN A 49 9.77 18.16 -0.85
C GLN A 49 10.75 17.51 -1.82
N ARG A 50 11.69 18.29 -2.39
CA ARG A 50 12.72 17.79 -3.32
C ARG A 50 13.90 17.12 -2.61
N TYR A 51 14.41 17.74 -1.53
CA TYR A 51 15.68 17.37 -0.90
C TYR A 51 15.54 16.95 0.58
N GLY A 52 14.38 17.18 1.20
CA GLY A 52 14.12 16.81 2.59
C GLY A 52 13.82 15.32 2.74
N ARG A 53 14.12 14.78 3.93
CA ARG A 53 13.71 13.42 4.31
C ARG A 53 12.19 13.33 4.29
N ARG A 54 11.64 12.36 3.53
CA ARG A 54 10.19 12.10 3.40
C ARG A 54 9.55 11.50 4.67
N THR A 55 10.31 11.33 5.75
CA THR A 55 9.84 10.80 7.02
C THR A 55 9.48 11.93 7.99
N GLU A 56 8.19 12.02 8.34
CA GLU A 56 7.75 12.68 9.57
C GLU A 56 8.25 11.88 10.74
N LYS A 57 9.10 12.46 11.64
CA LYS A 57 9.05 12.27 13.12
C LYS A 57 9.61 13.45 13.91
N LEU A 58 8.80 13.89 14.87
CA LEU A 58 9.25 14.47 16.13
C LEU A 58 9.60 13.27 17.05
N ASP A 59 10.91 13.07 17.19
CA ASP A 59 11.65 12.38 18.23
C ASP A 59 11.64 10.85 18.43
N GLN A 60 10.80 10.05 17.77
CA GLN A 60 11.01 8.58 17.78
C GLN A 60 10.51 7.89 16.51
N ILE A 61 11.40 7.35 15.68
CA ILE A 61 11.39 5.96 15.16
C ILE A 61 12.56 5.87 14.15
N ALA A 62 13.52 5.04 14.55
CA ALA A 62 14.51 4.44 13.69
C ALA A 62 13.85 3.68 12.53
N GLY A 63 14.49 3.64 11.36
CA GLY A 63 14.15 2.67 10.32
C GLY A 63 13.62 3.23 9.00
N GLN A 64 14.17 4.34 8.50
CA GLN A 64 14.18 4.51 7.05
C GLN A 64 15.62 4.70 6.59
N LEU A 65 16.26 3.57 6.33
CA LEU A 65 17.47 3.47 5.53
C LEU A 65 17.20 4.13 4.17
N SER A 66 18.25 4.71 3.59
CA SER A 66 18.19 5.16 2.20
C SER A 66 17.79 3.97 1.32
N PHE A 67 16.58 3.98 0.76
CA PHE A 67 16.02 2.86 -0.01
C PHE A 67 16.86 2.42 -1.21
N PHE A 68 17.78 3.26 -1.67
CA PHE A 68 18.68 2.96 -2.80
C PHE A 68 20.08 2.54 -2.36
N ASN A 69 20.36 2.59 -1.05
CA ASN A 69 21.64 2.22 -0.48
C ASN A 69 21.43 1.53 0.89
N GLU A 70 20.48 0.60 0.95
CA GLU A 70 20.12 -0.10 2.18
C GLU A 70 21.31 -0.89 2.72
N ALA A 71 22.08 -1.53 1.84
CA ALA A 71 23.26 -2.31 2.21
C ALA A 71 24.31 -1.45 2.92
N GLU A 72 24.74 -0.32 2.36
CA GLU A 72 25.74 0.54 3.03
C GLU A 72 25.14 1.31 4.20
N ALA A 73 23.87 1.73 4.13
CA ALA A 73 23.24 2.46 5.23
C ALA A 73 22.95 1.56 6.44
N SER A 74 22.82 0.24 6.23
CA SER A 74 22.66 -0.77 7.29
C SER A 74 23.98 -1.40 7.69
N CYS A 75 25.02 -1.26 6.87
CA CYS A 75 26.35 -1.77 7.15
C CYS A 75 26.91 -1.06 8.38
N GLN A 76 27.29 -1.84 9.38
CA GLN A 76 28.05 -1.37 10.52
C GLN A 76 29.46 -1.94 10.36
N GLU A 77 30.40 -1.14 9.86
CA GLU A 77 31.76 -1.57 9.49
C GLU A 77 32.53 -2.26 10.64
N ASN A 78 32.19 -1.95 11.90
CA ASN A 78 32.83 -2.51 13.09
C ASN A 78 31.92 -3.48 13.87
N CYS A 79 30.82 -3.97 13.30
CA CYS A 79 29.98 -4.98 13.95
C CYS A 79 30.62 -6.37 13.77
N PRO A 80 30.80 -7.17 14.84
CA PRO A 80 31.13 -8.57 14.69
C PRO A 80 30.03 -9.28 13.89
N GLU A 81 30.37 -10.39 13.22
CA GLU A 81 29.37 -11.21 12.55
C GLU A 81 28.24 -11.52 13.54
N PRO A 82 26.98 -11.22 13.20
CA PRO A 82 25.88 -11.34 14.14
C PRO A 82 25.79 -12.79 14.60
N THR A 83 25.59 -12.98 15.90
CA THR A 83 25.27 -14.31 16.42
C THR A 83 23.96 -14.79 15.77
N ILE A 84 23.75 -16.10 15.65
CA ILE A 84 22.54 -16.71 15.04
C ILE A 84 21.24 -16.09 15.61
N GLU A 85 21.29 -15.65 16.86
CA GLU A 85 20.23 -14.97 17.61
C GLU A 85 19.79 -13.63 17.01
N GLU A 86 20.74 -12.90 16.46
CA GLU A 86 20.60 -11.52 15.99
C GLU A 86 20.20 -11.49 14.51
N ALA A 87 20.68 -12.45 13.70
CA ALA A 87 20.37 -12.54 12.27
C ALA A 87 18.90 -12.90 11.98
N VAL A 88 18.30 -13.82 12.73
CA VAL A 88 16.90 -14.28 12.52
C VAL A 88 15.87 -13.31 13.14
N ALA A 89 16.30 -12.43 14.05
CA ALA A 89 15.42 -11.53 14.80
C ALA A 89 15.13 -10.18 14.12
N ALA A 90 15.77 -9.86 12.99
CA ALA A 90 15.86 -8.51 12.45
C ALA A 90 14.55 -7.90 11.86
N ALA A 91 13.40 -8.58 11.96
CA ALA A 91 12.14 -8.11 11.39
C ALA A 91 11.23 -7.27 12.33
N LYS A 92 11.60 -6.96 13.59
CA LYS A 92 10.75 -6.12 14.50
C LYS A 92 11.56 -5.20 15.42
N THR A 93 11.07 -3.97 15.60
CA THR A 93 11.55 -2.94 16.56
C THR A 93 11.14 -3.29 18.02
N PRO A 94 11.65 -2.55 19.03
CA PRO A 94 12.79 -2.89 19.89
C PRO A 94 12.55 -3.99 20.97
N ARG A 95 13.60 -4.80 21.11
CA ARG A 95 14.03 -5.77 22.16
C ARG A 95 13.15 -5.96 23.41
N LYS A 96 12.37 -7.05 23.43
CA LYS A 96 12.23 -7.90 24.64
C LYS A 96 13.32 -8.98 24.60
N PRO A 97 14.00 -9.30 25.71
CA PRO A 97 14.94 -10.42 25.76
C PRO A 97 14.18 -11.72 25.45
N LYS A 98 14.61 -12.46 24.41
CA LYS A 98 13.96 -13.70 23.97
C LYS A 98 14.14 -14.81 25.02
N LYS A 99 13.15 -15.70 25.14
CA LYS A 99 13.23 -16.90 25.98
C LYS A 99 14.18 -17.91 25.33
N LYS A 100 14.98 -18.61 26.15
CA LYS A 100 15.83 -19.73 25.72
C LYS A 100 14.93 -20.83 25.10
N GLY A 101 15.17 -21.23 23.85
CA GLY A 101 14.39 -22.25 23.12
C GLY A 101 13.65 -21.78 21.86
N GLN A 102 13.37 -20.47 21.71
CA GLN A 102 12.60 -19.94 20.57
C GLN A 102 13.27 -20.16 19.18
N ARG A 103 14.57 -20.49 19.15
CA ARG A 103 15.34 -20.75 17.91
C ARG A 103 15.04 -22.12 17.31
N GLU A 104 14.99 -23.14 18.15
CA GLU A 104 14.62 -24.49 17.73
C GLU A 104 13.19 -24.45 17.20
N GLU A 105 12.29 -23.74 17.87
CA GLU A 105 10.92 -23.52 17.38
C GLU A 105 10.88 -22.84 16.00
N ASP A 106 11.64 -21.76 15.80
CA ASP A 106 11.64 -21.01 14.53
C ASP A 106 12.22 -21.80 13.34
N LEU A 107 13.19 -22.69 13.57
CA LEU A 107 13.85 -23.49 12.52
C LEU A 107 13.24 -24.89 12.34
N ARG A 108 12.50 -25.39 13.33
CA ARG A 108 11.89 -26.73 13.32
C ARG A 108 10.91 -26.94 12.18
N GLU A 109 10.27 -25.87 11.70
CA GLU A 109 9.30 -25.92 10.61
C GLU A 109 9.93 -26.01 9.21
N PHE A 110 11.24 -25.77 9.07
CA PHE A 110 11.94 -25.95 7.80
C PHE A 110 12.31 -27.42 7.60
N PRO A 111 12.48 -27.89 6.35
CA PRO A 111 13.06 -29.21 6.09
C PRO A 111 14.45 -29.33 6.75
N GLN A 112 14.64 -30.37 7.56
CA GLN A 112 15.87 -30.59 8.33
C GLN A 112 16.72 -31.67 7.67
N GLU A 113 18.01 -31.40 7.53
CA GLU A 113 19.04 -32.36 7.14
C GLU A 113 20.09 -32.39 8.24
N GLU A 114 20.17 -33.49 8.97
CA GLU A 114 21.16 -33.67 10.04
C GLU A 114 22.51 -34.04 9.42
N ILE A 115 23.49 -33.14 9.53
CA ILE A 115 24.87 -33.38 9.08
C ILE A 115 25.68 -33.75 10.32
N LEU A 116 26.01 -35.03 10.46
CA LEU A 116 26.79 -35.55 11.58
C LEU A 116 28.28 -35.26 11.38
N HIS A 117 28.89 -34.63 12.37
CA HIS A 117 30.33 -34.36 12.45
C HIS A 117 30.97 -35.19 13.57
N ASP A 118 30.93 -36.51 13.42
CA ASP A 118 31.48 -37.44 14.42
C ASP A 118 32.98 -37.68 14.24
N ILE A 119 33.67 -38.03 15.33
CA ILE A 119 35.08 -38.42 15.32
C ILE A 119 35.15 -39.95 15.17
N PRO A 120 35.90 -40.48 14.19
CA PRO A 120 35.99 -41.92 14.02
C PRO A 120 36.57 -42.61 15.25
N ALA A 121 36.01 -43.75 15.64
CA ALA A 121 36.37 -44.48 16.86
C ALA A 121 37.88 -44.79 16.97
N SER A 122 38.57 -44.98 15.85
CA SER A 122 40.02 -45.18 15.81
C SER A 122 40.83 -44.00 16.33
N GLU A 123 40.37 -42.76 16.11
CA GLU A 123 41.01 -41.54 16.63
C GLU A 123 40.74 -41.37 18.13
N LEU A 124 39.50 -41.69 18.56
CA LEU A 124 39.11 -41.67 19.97
C LEU A 124 39.90 -42.71 20.79
N ASP A 125 40.03 -43.92 20.26
CA ASP A 125 40.79 -45.00 20.91
C ASP A 125 42.28 -44.69 20.95
N ALA A 126 42.83 -43.98 19.95
CA ALA A 126 44.22 -43.53 19.96
C ALA A 126 44.48 -42.41 20.98
N ALA A 127 43.53 -41.48 21.16
CA ALA A 127 43.66 -40.36 22.09
C ALA A 127 43.39 -40.74 23.55
N TYR A 128 42.41 -41.61 23.80
CA TYR A 128 41.90 -41.89 25.15
C TYR A 128 42.06 -43.37 25.58
N GLY A 129 42.37 -44.28 24.65
CA GLY A 129 42.41 -45.73 24.89
C GLY A 129 41.05 -46.40 24.65
N ALA A 130 41.07 -47.59 24.07
CA ALA A 130 39.85 -48.34 23.77
C ALA A 130 38.98 -48.55 25.02
N GLY A 131 37.74 -48.06 24.97
CA GLY A 131 36.76 -48.19 26.05
C GLY A 131 36.86 -47.13 27.17
N ASN A 132 37.75 -46.14 27.07
CA ASN A 132 37.94 -45.09 28.09
C ASN A 132 37.30 -43.74 27.75
N TRP A 133 36.47 -43.66 26.72
CA TRP A 133 35.78 -42.43 26.31
C TRP A 133 34.25 -42.59 26.41
N LYS A 134 33.55 -41.47 26.58
CA LYS A 134 32.08 -41.38 26.60
C LYS A 134 31.63 -40.13 25.86
N GLY A 135 30.54 -40.23 25.12
CA GLY A 135 29.91 -39.05 24.50
C GLY A 135 29.40 -38.08 25.56
N MET A 136 29.67 -36.80 25.35
CA MET A 136 28.99 -35.70 26.04
C MET A 136 27.78 -35.25 25.20
N PRO A 137 26.86 -34.41 25.73
CA PRO A 137 25.80 -33.84 24.91
C PRO A 137 26.39 -33.15 23.67
N ASP A 138 25.84 -33.47 22.51
CA ASP A 138 26.33 -32.94 21.24
C ASP A 138 26.19 -31.42 21.18
N GLU A 139 27.18 -30.75 20.60
CA GLU A 139 27.11 -29.33 20.31
C GLU A 139 26.30 -29.11 19.04
N ILE A 140 25.02 -28.78 19.19
CA ILE A 140 24.09 -28.57 18.08
C ILE A 140 24.26 -27.14 17.54
N SER A 141 24.69 -27.03 16.28
CA SER A 141 24.72 -25.77 15.54
C SER A 141 23.70 -25.81 14.39
N TRP A 142 23.00 -24.69 14.18
CA TRP A 142 22.00 -24.58 13.11
C TRP A 142 22.55 -23.71 11.98
N GLN A 143 22.45 -24.21 10.74
CA GLN A 143 22.77 -23.45 9.54
C GLN A 143 21.59 -23.51 8.57
N LEU A 144 21.29 -22.40 7.91
CA LEU A 144 20.24 -22.34 6.88
C LEU A 144 20.88 -22.31 5.50
N ARG A 145 20.77 -23.42 4.76
CA ARG A 145 21.18 -23.48 3.36
C ARG A 145 20.09 -22.89 2.47
N PHE A 146 20.44 -21.89 1.65
CA PHE A 146 19.54 -21.35 0.62
C PHE A 146 19.84 -22.01 -0.72
N GLU A 147 18.84 -22.70 -1.27
CA GLU A 147 18.88 -23.25 -2.64
C GLU A 147 18.00 -22.38 -3.55
N PRO A 148 18.52 -21.88 -4.69
CA PRO A 148 17.73 -21.11 -5.66
C PRO A 148 16.53 -21.90 -6.21
N ALA A 149 15.70 -21.22 -7.00
CA ALA A 149 14.48 -21.81 -7.57
C ALA A 149 14.74 -23.14 -8.32
N ARG A 150 14.01 -24.19 -7.94
CA ARG A 150 14.03 -25.51 -8.60
C ARG A 150 13.05 -25.54 -9.78
N TRP A 151 13.54 -25.89 -10.96
CA TRP A 151 12.73 -26.03 -12.18
C TRP A 151 12.48 -27.51 -12.49
N VAL A 152 11.23 -27.85 -12.85
CA VAL A 152 10.85 -29.21 -13.29
C VAL A 152 10.14 -29.09 -14.64
N ALA A 153 10.71 -29.72 -15.67
CA ALA A 153 10.11 -29.78 -16.99
C ALA A 153 9.16 -30.98 -17.09
N GLU A 154 7.86 -30.73 -17.17
CA GLU A 154 6.85 -31.77 -17.30
C GLU A 154 6.64 -32.17 -18.78
N LYS A 155 6.91 -33.44 -19.11
CA LYS A 155 6.63 -33.99 -20.44
C LYS A 155 5.37 -34.87 -20.39
N HIS A 156 4.26 -34.32 -20.86
CA HIS A 156 2.98 -35.02 -20.96
C HIS A 156 2.91 -35.83 -22.28
N VAL A 157 2.86 -37.16 -22.18
CA VAL A 157 2.79 -38.07 -23.35
C VAL A 157 1.40 -38.71 -23.42
N VAL A 158 0.53 -38.16 -24.27
CA VAL A 158 -0.81 -38.71 -24.52
C VAL A 158 -0.70 -39.87 -25.51
N LYS A 159 -0.97 -41.08 -25.05
CA LYS A 159 -0.93 -42.28 -25.89
C LYS A 159 -2.17 -42.35 -26.79
N VAL A 160 -1.94 -42.80 -28.02
CA VAL A 160 -2.98 -43.03 -29.03
C VAL A 160 -2.88 -44.48 -29.46
N TYR A 161 -4.01 -45.17 -29.45
CA TYR A 161 -4.15 -46.57 -29.83
C TYR A 161 -5.08 -46.66 -31.04
N VAL A 162 -4.85 -47.65 -31.90
CA VAL A 162 -5.71 -47.97 -33.04
C VAL A 162 -6.12 -49.43 -32.94
N GLY A 163 -7.40 -49.73 -33.14
CA GLY A 163 -7.91 -51.10 -33.18
C GLY A 163 -7.42 -51.80 -34.46
N THR A 164 -6.75 -52.94 -34.31
CA THR A 164 -6.16 -53.67 -35.44
C THR A 164 -7.02 -54.84 -35.94
N GLY A 165 -8.22 -55.04 -35.37
CA GLY A 165 -9.15 -56.09 -35.79
C GLY A 165 -10.45 -56.12 -34.96
N GLY A 166 -11.41 -56.95 -35.40
CA GLY A 166 -12.73 -57.09 -34.75
C GLY A 166 -13.72 -55.97 -35.12
N SER A 167 -14.73 -55.74 -34.27
CA SER A 167 -15.77 -54.71 -34.47
C SER A 167 -15.26 -53.26 -34.37
N HIS A 168 -14.03 -53.07 -33.88
CA HIS A 168 -13.39 -51.78 -33.66
C HIS A 168 -12.11 -51.61 -34.51
N GLN A 169 -12.02 -52.33 -35.63
CA GLN A 169 -10.92 -52.18 -36.58
C GLN A 169 -10.87 -50.73 -37.11
N ASP A 170 -9.67 -50.16 -37.15
CA ASP A 170 -9.36 -48.77 -37.53
C ASP A 170 -9.98 -47.69 -36.63
N GLU A 171 -10.53 -48.05 -35.46
CA GLU A 171 -10.99 -47.09 -34.46
C GLU A 171 -9.82 -46.54 -33.64
N PHE A 172 -9.75 -45.22 -33.47
CA PHE A 172 -8.69 -44.55 -32.70
C PHE A 172 -9.17 -44.20 -31.30
N LEU A 173 -8.43 -44.63 -30.28
CA LEU A 173 -8.65 -44.25 -28.89
C LEU A 173 -7.45 -43.46 -28.37
N ARG A 174 -7.71 -42.28 -27.79
CA ARG A 174 -6.67 -41.38 -27.27
C ARG A 174 -6.88 -41.22 -25.76
N GLY A 175 -5.79 -41.15 -25.02
CA GLY A 175 -5.85 -40.72 -23.62
C GLY A 175 -6.30 -39.25 -23.50
N ASP A 176 -6.79 -38.88 -22.32
CA ASP A 176 -7.18 -37.50 -22.05
C ASP A 176 -5.97 -36.57 -22.05
N HIS A 177 -6.13 -35.38 -22.63
CA HIS A 177 -5.13 -34.33 -22.56
C HIS A 177 -5.21 -33.65 -21.18
N PRO A 178 -4.07 -33.31 -20.55
CA PRO A 178 -4.09 -32.57 -19.30
C PRO A 178 -4.66 -31.16 -19.51
N ASP A 179 -5.32 -30.64 -18.48
CA ASP A 179 -5.79 -29.26 -18.47
C ASP A 179 -4.59 -28.30 -18.43
N THR A 180 -4.32 -27.64 -19.56
CA THR A 180 -3.23 -26.66 -19.67
C THR A 180 -3.76 -25.24 -19.47
N LEU A 181 -3.04 -24.41 -18.72
CA LEU A 181 -3.40 -23.00 -18.50
C LEU A 181 -3.51 -22.21 -19.81
N PHE A 182 -2.55 -22.37 -20.72
CA PHE A 182 -2.66 -21.88 -22.09
C PHE A 182 -2.35 -23.01 -23.07
N ARG A 183 -3.26 -23.26 -24.01
CA ARG A 183 -3.13 -24.35 -24.98
C ARG A 183 -1.82 -24.23 -25.76
N GLY A 184 -1.01 -25.29 -25.73
CA GLY A 184 0.29 -25.35 -26.43
C GLY A 184 1.40 -24.49 -25.80
N SER A 185 1.19 -23.96 -24.60
CA SER A 185 2.18 -23.20 -23.86
C SER A 185 2.82 -24.03 -22.76
N ILE A 186 4.05 -23.66 -22.37
CA ILE A 186 4.74 -24.23 -21.21
C ILE A 186 4.28 -23.60 -19.87
N ALA A 187 3.40 -22.61 -19.91
CA ALA A 187 2.91 -21.94 -18.72
C ALA A 187 2.05 -22.89 -17.88
N THR A 188 2.57 -23.23 -16.70
CA THR A 188 1.81 -23.92 -15.65
C THR A 188 1.22 -22.90 -14.68
N PRO A 189 0.17 -23.27 -13.91
CA PRO A 189 -0.32 -22.45 -12.80
C PRO A 189 0.78 -22.00 -11.83
N SER A 190 1.75 -22.88 -11.54
CA SER A 190 2.88 -22.60 -10.65
C SER A 190 3.87 -21.59 -11.25
N LEU A 191 4.18 -21.69 -12.55
CA LEU A 191 5.08 -20.76 -13.24
C LEU A 191 4.47 -19.36 -13.30
N GLU A 192 3.20 -19.26 -13.68
CA GLU A 192 2.51 -17.98 -13.77
C GLU A 192 2.31 -17.35 -12.38
N ALA A 193 2.01 -18.15 -11.35
CA ALA A 193 1.95 -17.67 -9.98
C ALA A 193 3.31 -17.08 -9.50
N ALA A 194 4.43 -17.70 -9.89
CA ALA A 194 5.77 -17.17 -9.57
C ALA A 194 6.01 -15.81 -10.26
N ILE A 195 5.65 -15.68 -11.54
CA ILE A 195 5.76 -14.43 -12.31
C ILE A 195 4.90 -13.33 -11.70
N ILE A 196 3.63 -13.64 -11.36
CA ILE A 196 2.71 -12.70 -10.71
C ILE A 196 3.25 -12.27 -9.35
N ASN A 197 3.70 -13.20 -8.52
CA ASN A 197 4.26 -12.89 -7.20
C ASN A 197 5.49 -11.99 -7.32
N ALA A 198 6.44 -12.33 -8.20
CA ALA A 198 7.62 -11.51 -8.42
C ALA A 198 7.27 -10.11 -8.93
N LYS A 199 6.34 -9.99 -9.88
CA LYS A 199 6.00 -8.70 -10.51
C LYS A 199 5.15 -7.79 -9.62
N TYR A 200 4.12 -8.34 -8.97
CA TYR A 200 3.09 -7.55 -8.28
C TYR A 200 3.29 -7.49 -6.76
N VAL A 201 3.87 -8.53 -6.15
CA VAL A 201 4.19 -8.52 -4.70
C VAL A 201 5.58 -7.95 -4.49
N ASN A 202 6.59 -8.46 -5.20
CA ASN A 202 7.98 -8.01 -5.05
C ASN A 202 8.32 -6.79 -5.91
N SER A 203 7.37 -6.29 -6.70
CA SER A 203 7.55 -5.11 -7.56
C SER A 203 8.69 -5.26 -8.58
N ASN A 204 9.04 -6.48 -8.99
CA ASN A 204 10.12 -6.71 -9.95
C ASN A 204 9.63 -6.48 -11.40
N PRO A 205 10.30 -5.62 -12.19
CA PRO A 205 10.01 -5.52 -13.62
C PRO A 205 10.23 -6.87 -14.33
N LEU A 206 9.39 -7.20 -15.31
CA LEU A 206 9.48 -8.44 -16.10
C LEU A 206 10.86 -8.64 -16.76
N ASP A 207 11.54 -7.55 -17.08
CA ASP A 207 12.91 -7.57 -17.61
C ASP A 207 13.93 -8.11 -16.58
N ARG A 208 13.79 -7.75 -15.30
CA ARG A 208 14.64 -8.30 -14.23
C ARG A 208 14.32 -9.77 -13.98
N ILE A 209 13.04 -10.14 -14.00
CA ILE A 209 12.60 -11.53 -13.87
C ILE A 209 13.17 -12.38 -15.02
N SER A 210 13.16 -11.87 -16.24
CA SER A 210 13.71 -12.56 -17.42
C SER A 210 15.21 -12.83 -17.27
N ARG A 211 15.98 -11.84 -16.78
CA ARG A 211 17.42 -12.00 -16.52
C ARG A 211 17.70 -13.00 -15.39
N ASP A 212 16.92 -12.96 -14.32
CA ASP A 212 17.04 -13.90 -13.21
C ASP A 212 16.77 -15.34 -13.67
N PHE A 213 15.72 -15.56 -14.47
CA PHE A 213 15.44 -16.87 -15.06
C PHE A 213 16.56 -17.32 -15.99
N GLN A 214 17.10 -16.42 -16.82
CA GLN A 214 18.23 -16.73 -17.70
C GLN A 214 19.49 -17.12 -16.92
N ALA A 215 19.78 -16.45 -15.80
CA ALA A 215 20.90 -16.80 -14.92
C ALA A 215 20.77 -18.21 -14.33
N ASN A 216 19.54 -18.70 -14.18
CA ASN A 216 19.21 -20.06 -13.74
C ASN A 216 18.97 -21.04 -14.91
N GLY A 217 19.38 -20.68 -16.14
CA GLY A 217 19.30 -21.54 -17.33
C GLY A 217 17.93 -21.59 -18.04
N LEU A 218 16.95 -20.79 -17.61
CA LEU A 218 15.61 -20.70 -18.22
C LEU A 218 15.49 -19.47 -19.12
N ASN A 219 15.49 -19.69 -20.44
CA ASN A 219 15.30 -18.62 -21.42
C ASN A 219 13.81 -18.30 -21.63
N LEU A 220 13.25 -17.42 -20.81
CA LEU A 220 11.86 -16.97 -20.91
C LEU A 220 11.80 -15.46 -21.20
N SER A 221 11.20 -15.09 -22.34
CA SER A 221 11.17 -13.71 -22.79
C SER A 221 10.20 -12.83 -22.00
N LYS A 222 10.55 -11.54 -21.85
CA LYS A 222 9.66 -10.49 -21.30
C LYS A 222 8.30 -10.46 -22.01
N GLN A 223 8.27 -10.59 -23.34
CA GLN A 223 7.04 -10.52 -24.12
C GLN A 223 6.12 -11.70 -23.78
N THR A 224 6.69 -12.90 -23.68
CA THR A 224 5.95 -14.12 -23.33
C THR A 224 5.31 -13.97 -21.95
N MET A 225 6.08 -13.58 -20.94
CA MET A 225 5.56 -13.34 -19.58
C MET A 225 4.49 -12.24 -19.58
N SER A 226 4.71 -11.15 -20.33
CA SER A 226 3.72 -10.07 -20.42
C SER A 226 2.39 -10.54 -21.02
N ASN A 227 2.44 -11.39 -22.05
CA ASN A 227 1.24 -11.94 -22.68
C ASN A 227 0.50 -12.87 -21.71
N TRP A 228 1.22 -13.77 -21.02
CA TRP A 228 0.65 -14.66 -20.03
C TRP A 228 -0.04 -13.89 -18.91
N THR A 229 0.64 -12.92 -18.30
CA THR A 229 0.06 -12.09 -17.23
C THR A 229 -1.22 -11.38 -17.65
N VAL A 230 -1.25 -10.80 -18.86
CA VAL A 230 -2.47 -10.14 -19.35
C VAL A 230 -3.59 -11.16 -19.63
N TRP A 231 -3.27 -12.30 -20.26
CA TRP A 231 -4.26 -13.35 -20.51
C TRP A 231 -4.79 -13.98 -19.22
N THR A 232 -3.93 -14.14 -18.21
CA THR A 232 -4.31 -14.65 -16.88
C THR A 232 -5.37 -13.75 -16.25
N ALA A 233 -5.13 -12.44 -16.26
CA ALA A 233 -6.07 -11.46 -15.72
C ALA A 233 -7.43 -11.53 -16.44
N GLU A 234 -7.41 -11.51 -17.78
CA GLU A 234 -8.63 -11.45 -18.60
C GLU A 234 -9.45 -12.75 -18.59
N ARG A 235 -8.78 -13.91 -18.59
CA ARG A 235 -9.44 -15.22 -18.74
C ARG A 235 -9.82 -15.86 -17.42
N TYR A 236 -9.02 -15.65 -16.38
CA TYR A 236 -9.16 -16.37 -15.12
C TYR A 236 -9.49 -15.44 -13.96
N LEU A 237 -8.77 -14.32 -13.79
CA LEU A 237 -8.96 -13.48 -12.60
C LEU A 237 -10.15 -12.52 -12.68
N LYS A 238 -10.68 -12.26 -13.88
CA LYS A 238 -11.85 -11.37 -14.06
C LYS A 238 -13.07 -11.74 -13.19
N PRO A 239 -13.59 -12.99 -13.18
CA PRO A 239 -14.72 -13.34 -12.31
C PRO A 239 -14.40 -13.18 -10.82
N VAL A 240 -13.16 -13.46 -10.41
CA VAL A 240 -12.70 -13.27 -9.03
C VAL A 240 -12.70 -11.78 -8.67
N TYR A 241 -12.17 -10.94 -9.55
CA TYR A 241 -12.16 -9.48 -9.40
C TYR A 241 -13.58 -8.89 -9.33
N GLU A 242 -14.49 -9.36 -10.17
CA GLU A 242 -15.89 -8.92 -10.17
C GLU A 242 -16.59 -9.30 -8.86
N ARG A 243 -16.41 -10.54 -8.38
CA ARG A 243 -16.94 -10.98 -7.08
C ARG A 243 -16.37 -10.19 -5.91
N MET A 244 -15.07 -9.88 -5.94
CA MET A 244 -14.44 -9.01 -4.94
C MET A 244 -15.06 -7.61 -4.94
N ARG A 245 -15.32 -7.04 -6.11
CA ARG A 245 -15.99 -5.74 -6.22
C ARG A 245 -17.39 -5.77 -5.64
N GLU A 246 -18.19 -6.79 -5.97
CA GLU A 246 -19.54 -6.97 -5.40
C GLU A 246 -19.47 -7.00 -3.87
N ARG A 247 -18.62 -7.85 -3.31
CA ARG A 247 -18.45 -7.99 -1.85
C ARG A 247 -17.99 -6.69 -1.18
N GLN A 248 -17.11 -5.94 -1.84
CA GLN A 248 -16.64 -4.65 -1.35
C GLN A 248 -17.77 -3.60 -1.33
N LEU A 249 -18.66 -3.60 -2.32
CA LEU A 249 -19.80 -2.68 -2.38
C LEU A 249 -20.93 -3.05 -1.39
N GLU A 250 -20.96 -4.27 -0.86
CA GLU A 250 -21.89 -4.68 0.21
C GLU A 250 -21.51 -4.10 1.58
N ALA A 251 -20.23 -3.79 1.81
CA ALA A 251 -19.73 -3.30 3.10
C ALA A 251 -20.27 -1.91 3.42
N HIS A 252 -20.77 -1.70 4.64
CA HIS A 252 -21.36 -0.42 5.08
C HIS A 252 -20.39 0.76 4.97
N VAL A 253 -19.11 0.55 5.31
CA VAL A 253 -18.05 1.54 5.19
C VAL A 253 -17.08 1.13 4.11
N ASN A 254 -16.81 2.04 3.18
CA ASN A 254 -15.81 1.90 2.16
C ASN A 254 -14.80 3.05 2.22
N GLN A 255 -13.57 2.79 1.83
CA GLN A 255 -12.56 3.83 1.72
C GLN A 255 -12.02 3.88 0.28
N CYS A 256 -11.74 5.09 -0.19
CA CYS A 256 -11.35 5.32 -1.58
C CYS A 256 -10.24 6.37 -1.67
N ASP A 257 -9.27 6.11 -2.54
CA ASP A 257 -8.19 7.04 -2.87
C ASP A 257 -7.68 6.76 -4.29
N GLU A 258 -6.92 7.68 -4.87
CA GLU A 258 -6.37 7.52 -6.20
C GLU A 258 -4.93 8.04 -6.33
N THR A 259 -4.16 7.36 -7.18
CA THR A 259 -2.82 7.80 -7.57
C THR A 259 -2.74 8.03 -9.07
N PRO A 260 -2.04 9.08 -9.54
CA PRO A 260 -1.78 9.24 -10.97
C PRO A 260 -0.88 8.11 -11.50
N LEU A 261 -1.01 7.78 -12.78
CA LEU A 261 -0.09 6.96 -13.55
C LEU A 261 -0.03 7.46 -15.00
N GLU A 262 0.95 7.01 -15.75
CA GLU A 262 1.08 7.30 -17.18
C GLU A 262 0.84 6.03 -18.00
N VAL A 263 0.04 6.16 -19.06
CA VAL A 263 -0.25 5.08 -20.01
C VAL A 263 0.02 5.59 -21.42
N ILE A 264 0.99 4.99 -22.13
CA ILE A 264 1.48 5.50 -23.43
C ILE A 264 0.39 5.42 -24.50
N HIS A 265 -0.22 4.24 -24.65
CA HIS A 265 -1.22 3.97 -25.68
C HIS A 265 -2.62 3.94 -25.06
N ASP A 266 -3.08 5.10 -24.59
CA ASP A 266 -4.44 5.28 -24.07
C ASP A 266 -5.38 6.06 -25.01
N GLY A 267 -4.84 6.51 -26.15
CA GLY A 267 -5.54 7.29 -27.19
C GLY A 267 -5.47 8.80 -26.99
N ARG A 268 -4.82 9.31 -25.94
CA ARG A 268 -4.62 10.73 -25.67
C ARG A 268 -3.16 11.15 -25.98
N PRO A 269 -2.84 12.45 -25.99
CA PRO A 269 -1.47 12.92 -26.18
C PRO A 269 -0.50 12.34 -25.14
N ALA A 270 0.75 12.11 -25.55
CA ALA A 270 1.80 11.62 -24.66
C ALA A 270 1.95 12.52 -23.41
N GLY A 271 2.20 11.91 -22.25
CA GLY A 271 2.26 12.60 -20.96
C GLY A 271 0.89 12.89 -20.32
N SER A 272 -0.22 12.45 -20.93
CA SER A 272 -1.54 12.52 -20.30
C SER A 272 -1.58 11.69 -19.02
N LYS A 273 -2.09 12.29 -17.94
CA LYS A 273 -2.25 11.59 -16.65
C LYS A 273 -3.49 10.70 -16.67
N SER A 274 -3.27 9.41 -16.47
CA SER A 274 -4.30 8.45 -16.05
C SER A 274 -4.25 8.28 -14.53
N TYR A 275 -5.20 7.54 -13.97
CA TYR A 275 -5.33 7.38 -12.52
C TYR A 275 -5.69 5.93 -12.18
N MET A 276 -5.13 5.43 -11.09
CA MET A 276 -5.46 4.15 -10.48
C MET A 276 -6.18 4.46 -9.17
N TRP A 277 -7.46 4.14 -9.09
CA TRP A 277 -8.22 4.15 -7.86
C TRP A 277 -7.91 2.89 -7.06
N VAL A 278 -8.00 3.02 -5.75
CA VAL A 278 -8.17 1.90 -4.84
C VAL A 278 -9.48 2.09 -4.08
N HIS A 279 -10.25 1.02 -3.99
CA HIS A 279 -11.49 0.91 -3.25
C HIS A 279 -11.31 -0.23 -2.26
N ILE A 280 -11.50 0.04 -0.98
CA ILE A 280 -11.34 -0.97 0.06
C ILE A 280 -12.53 -1.00 0.98
N THR A 281 -12.81 -2.17 1.56
CA THR A 281 -13.69 -2.26 2.72
C THR A 281 -13.08 -1.50 3.91
N GLY A 282 -13.94 -0.88 4.74
CA GLY A 282 -13.52 -0.02 5.85
C GLY A 282 -12.57 -0.73 6.82
N GLU A 283 -11.48 -0.06 7.24
CA GLU A 283 -10.49 -0.65 8.16
C GLU A 283 -11.11 -1.16 9.48
N LEU A 284 -12.19 -0.53 9.95
CA LEU A 284 -12.89 -0.91 11.18
C LEU A 284 -14.17 -1.70 10.92
N SER A 285 -14.46 -2.06 9.66
CA SER A 285 -15.60 -2.93 9.32
C SER A 285 -15.33 -4.35 9.82
N SER A 286 -16.41 -5.06 10.16
CA SER A 286 -16.37 -6.50 10.43
C SER A 286 -16.29 -7.35 9.16
N ASP A 287 -16.49 -6.73 7.98
CA ASP A 287 -16.38 -7.42 6.69
C ASP A 287 -14.95 -7.88 6.41
N PRO A 288 -14.76 -8.95 5.62
CA PRO A 288 -13.43 -9.34 5.17
C PRO A 288 -12.71 -8.17 4.48
N PRO A 289 -11.38 -8.03 4.67
CA PRO A 289 -10.60 -7.04 3.93
C PRO A 289 -10.66 -7.33 2.43
N VAL A 290 -11.18 -6.38 1.64
CA VAL A 290 -11.18 -6.45 0.18
C VAL A 290 -10.53 -5.19 -0.37
N ILE A 291 -9.62 -5.36 -1.34
CA ILE A 291 -8.88 -4.28 -1.99
C ILE A 291 -9.05 -4.41 -3.49
N VAL A 292 -9.74 -3.44 -4.09
CA VAL A 292 -10.04 -3.38 -5.53
C VAL A 292 -9.36 -2.18 -6.14
N TYR A 293 -8.50 -2.42 -7.13
CA TYR A 293 -7.89 -1.37 -7.94
C TYR A 293 -8.67 -1.18 -9.23
N GLU A 294 -8.90 0.08 -9.61
CA GLU A 294 -9.58 0.43 -10.85
C GLU A 294 -8.75 1.43 -11.67
N TYR A 295 -8.50 1.10 -12.93
CA TYR A 295 -7.85 2.01 -13.86
C TYR A 295 -8.87 2.91 -14.55
N GLN A 296 -8.65 4.23 -14.52
CA GLN A 296 -9.38 5.18 -15.37
C GLN A 296 -8.45 6.15 -16.09
N LYS A 297 -8.92 6.63 -17.25
CA LYS A 297 -8.17 7.58 -18.08
C LYS A 297 -8.10 8.97 -17.44
N THR A 298 -9.13 9.42 -16.74
CA THR A 298 -9.21 10.80 -16.22
C THR A 298 -9.60 10.79 -14.75
N ARG A 299 -9.44 11.92 -14.06
CA ARG A 299 -9.87 12.12 -12.66
C ARG A 299 -11.24 12.80 -12.58
N HIS A 300 -12.16 12.45 -13.47
CA HIS A 300 -13.49 13.05 -13.49
C HIS A 300 -14.40 12.42 -12.43
N SER A 301 -15.37 13.20 -11.92
CA SER A 301 -16.35 12.72 -10.93
C SER A 301 -17.25 11.59 -11.44
N GLU A 302 -17.30 11.38 -12.76
CA GLU A 302 -18.14 10.35 -13.40
C GLU A 302 -17.65 8.94 -13.06
N HIS A 303 -16.35 8.73 -12.89
CA HIS A 303 -15.80 7.40 -12.57
C HIS A 303 -16.22 6.89 -11.19
N PRO A 304 -15.99 7.62 -10.08
CA PRO A 304 -16.48 7.18 -8.78
C PRO A 304 -18.02 7.14 -8.73
N LYS A 305 -18.71 7.98 -9.52
CA LYS A 305 -20.17 7.93 -9.64
C LYS A 305 -20.68 6.64 -10.27
N GLU A 306 -20.06 6.20 -11.36
CA GLU A 306 -20.40 4.91 -11.98
C GLU A 306 -19.98 3.73 -11.11
N TYR A 307 -18.83 3.82 -10.43
CA TYR A 307 -18.33 2.74 -9.57
C TYR A 307 -19.27 2.47 -8.38
N TYR A 308 -19.72 3.53 -7.71
CA TYR A 308 -20.54 3.48 -6.48
C TYR A 308 -22.05 3.68 -6.74
N LYS A 309 -22.54 3.54 -7.97
CA LYS A 309 -23.96 3.82 -8.30
C LYS A 309 -24.97 3.02 -7.45
N ASP A 310 -24.64 1.78 -7.14
CA ASP A 310 -25.49 0.85 -6.38
C ASP A 310 -25.09 0.77 -4.89
N PHE A 311 -24.07 1.54 -4.48
CA PHE A 311 -23.60 1.57 -3.10
C PHE A 311 -24.52 2.39 -2.20
N ARG A 312 -24.66 1.93 -0.95
CA ARG A 312 -25.36 2.60 0.13
C ARG A 312 -24.52 2.45 1.40
N GLY A 313 -24.14 3.55 2.04
CA GLY A 313 -23.25 3.54 3.19
C GLY A 313 -22.33 4.77 3.26
N VAL A 314 -21.22 4.64 3.98
CA VAL A 314 -20.24 5.72 4.19
C VAL A 314 -19.01 5.50 3.34
N LEU A 315 -18.62 6.52 2.57
CA LEU A 315 -17.39 6.55 1.79
C LEU A 315 -16.35 7.47 2.45
N VAL A 316 -15.20 6.92 2.85
CA VAL A 316 -14.10 7.66 3.46
C VAL A 316 -13.08 8.09 2.39
N THR A 317 -12.81 9.40 2.28
CA THR A 317 -11.95 9.97 1.21
C THR A 317 -10.99 11.05 1.72
N ASP A 318 -10.13 11.59 0.85
CA ASP A 318 -9.18 12.68 1.14
C ASP A 318 -9.82 14.09 1.16
N GLY A 319 -11.12 14.19 0.88
CA GLY A 319 -11.87 15.45 0.85
C GLY A 319 -11.82 16.23 -0.47
N LEU A 320 -11.54 15.56 -1.59
CA LEU A 320 -11.71 16.17 -2.91
C LEU A 320 -13.18 16.42 -3.24
N GLU A 321 -13.43 17.52 -3.96
CA GLU A 321 -14.78 17.96 -4.31
C GLU A 321 -15.56 16.95 -5.17
N GLN A 322 -14.88 16.09 -5.93
CA GLN A 322 -15.52 15.03 -6.71
C GLN A 322 -16.30 14.04 -5.82
N TYR A 323 -15.80 13.75 -4.61
CA TYR A 323 -16.45 12.85 -3.66
C TYR A 323 -17.58 13.54 -2.89
N HIS A 324 -17.48 14.85 -2.63
CA HIS A 324 -18.62 15.63 -2.12
C HIS A 324 -19.75 15.69 -3.16
N LYS A 325 -19.40 15.87 -4.45
CA LYS A 325 -20.38 15.84 -5.54
C LYS A 325 -21.08 14.49 -5.61
N LEU A 326 -20.33 13.39 -5.46
CA LEU A 326 -20.90 12.04 -5.39
C LEU A 326 -21.95 11.90 -4.28
N ALA A 327 -21.62 12.28 -3.05
CA ALA A 327 -22.54 12.20 -1.91
C ALA A 327 -23.76 13.15 -2.04
N ARG A 328 -23.66 14.23 -2.82
CA ARG A 328 -24.81 15.11 -3.10
C ARG A 328 -25.72 14.57 -4.20
N GLU A 329 -25.18 13.86 -5.18
CA GLU A 329 -25.92 13.41 -6.37
C GLU A 329 -26.44 11.98 -6.25
N THR A 330 -25.86 11.15 -5.37
CA THR A 330 -26.25 9.76 -5.18
C THR A 330 -26.90 9.58 -3.81
N GLU A 331 -28.17 9.20 -3.81
CA GLU A 331 -28.93 8.96 -2.59
C GLU A 331 -28.34 7.77 -1.80
N GLY A 332 -28.23 7.92 -0.48
CA GLY A 332 -27.74 6.88 0.42
C GLY A 332 -26.23 6.72 0.50
N ILE A 333 -25.44 7.63 -0.09
CA ILE A 333 -23.99 7.74 0.15
C ILE A 333 -23.72 8.94 1.06
N GLU A 334 -23.10 8.68 2.21
CA GLU A 334 -22.51 9.73 3.04
C GLU A 334 -20.99 9.76 2.84
N ASN A 335 -20.39 10.95 2.74
CA ASN A 335 -18.93 11.08 2.63
C ASN A 335 -18.33 11.44 4.00
N ALA A 336 -17.27 10.74 4.39
CA ALA A 336 -16.43 11.05 5.54
C ALA A 336 -15.02 11.44 5.06
N ASN A 337 -14.42 12.46 5.65
CA ASN A 337 -13.12 12.95 5.19
C ASN A 337 -11.99 12.58 6.15
N CYS A 338 -10.81 12.40 5.56
CA CYS A 338 -9.60 11.98 6.25
C CYS A 338 -9.00 13.08 7.14
N MET A 339 -9.01 12.90 8.45
CA MET A 339 -8.39 13.83 9.40
C MET A 339 -6.86 13.96 9.19
N ALA A 340 -6.19 12.93 8.66
CA ALA A 340 -4.77 12.99 8.37
C ALA A 340 -4.43 14.03 7.28
N HIS A 341 -5.35 14.29 6.33
CA HIS A 341 -5.18 15.35 5.33
C HIS A 341 -5.28 16.75 5.97
N ALA A 342 -6.23 16.97 6.90
CA ALA A 342 -6.29 18.20 7.70
C ALA A 342 -4.99 18.42 8.49
N ARG A 343 -4.52 17.37 9.18
CA ARG A 343 -3.27 17.38 9.97
C ARG A 343 -2.04 17.72 9.11
N ARG A 344 -1.98 17.23 7.87
CA ARG A 344 -0.82 17.37 6.96
C ARG A 344 -0.46 18.82 6.68
N HIS A 345 -1.45 19.70 6.51
CA HIS A 345 -1.21 21.14 6.32
C HIS A 345 -0.44 21.76 7.50
N PHE A 346 -0.91 21.51 8.72
CA PHE A 346 -0.25 22.03 9.92
C PHE A 346 1.15 21.42 10.14
N ALA A 347 1.30 20.12 9.85
CA ALA A 347 2.60 19.45 9.90
C ALA A 347 3.59 20.05 8.90
N ASN A 348 3.15 20.39 7.69
CA ASN A 348 3.97 21.05 6.68
C ASN A 348 4.38 22.47 7.11
N ALA A 349 3.44 23.25 7.64
CA ALA A 349 3.72 24.58 8.18
C ALA A 349 4.79 24.54 9.30
N VAL A 350 4.66 23.60 10.25
CA VAL A 350 5.65 23.40 11.32
C VAL A 350 7.03 23.01 10.77
N LYS A 351 7.06 22.12 9.76
CA LYS A 351 8.32 21.75 9.09
C LYS A 351 8.98 22.94 8.39
N ALA A 352 8.20 23.79 7.71
CA ALA A 352 8.70 24.95 6.98
C ALA A 352 9.33 26.02 7.89
N MET A 353 8.88 26.13 9.14
CA MET A 353 9.47 27.01 10.15
C MET A 353 10.89 26.56 10.59
N GLY A 354 11.20 25.27 10.49
CA GLY A 354 12.48 24.70 10.87
C GLY A 354 12.70 24.61 12.39
N LYS A 355 13.80 23.93 12.82
CA LYS A 355 14.11 23.67 14.24
C LYS A 355 14.87 24.81 14.95
N LYS A 356 15.14 25.94 14.28
CA LYS A 356 16.04 26.98 14.81
C LYS A 356 15.47 27.74 16.01
N ASN A 357 14.15 27.73 16.20
CA ASN A 357 13.50 28.40 17.32
C ASN A 357 12.31 27.57 17.84
N GLU A 358 12.60 26.60 18.71
CA GLU A 358 11.59 25.67 19.25
C GLU A 358 10.47 26.38 20.03
N ALA A 359 10.79 27.48 20.74
CA ALA A 359 9.80 28.25 21.48
C ALA A 359 8.77 28.88 20.52
N ALA A 360 9.23 29.48 19.42
CA ALA A 360 8.35 30.05 18.40
C ALA A 360 7.47 28.98 17.73
N VAL A 361 8.04 27.81 17.44
CA VAL A 361 7.29 26.67 16.87
C VAL A 361 6.20 26.21 17.83
N ARG A 362 6.49 26.03 19.13
CA ARG A 362 5.50 25.60 20.13
C ARG A 362 4.39 26.62 20.35
N SER A 363 4.69 27.92 20.22
CA SER A 363 3.68 28.97 20.29
C SER A 363 2.85 29.13 19.02
N SER A 364 3.27 28.53 17.90
CA SER A 364 2.61 28.71 16.61
C SER A 364 1.20 28.12 16.56
N ILE A 365 0.32 28.75 15.77
CA ILE A 365 -1.04 28.27 15.53
C ILE A 365 -1.03 26.88 14.87
N ALA A 366 -0.08 26.61 13.98
CA ALA A 366 0.08 25.30 13.36
C ALA A 366 0.40 24.21 14.39
N TYR A 367 1.27 24.48 15.35
CA TYR A 367 1.57 23.52 16.42
C TYR A 367 0.37 23.31 17.35
N GLN A 368 -0.34 24.37 17.73
CA GLN A 368 -1.57 24.25 18.52
C GLN A 368 -2.61 23.37 17.81
N ALA A 369 -2.79 23.52 16.49
CA ALA A 369 -3.67 22.66 15.71
C ALA A 369 -3.22 21.19 15.74
N LEU A 370 -1.92 20.91 15.65
CA LEU A 370 -1.38 19.55 15.77
C LEU A 370 -1.61 18.95 17.16
N VAL A 371 -1.53 19.75 18.22
CA VAL A 371 -1.81 19.30 19.59
C VAL A 371 -3.30 18.92 19.73
N HIS A 372 -4.21 19.75 19.23
CA HIS A 372 -5.64 19.44 19.21
C HIS A 372 -5.93 18.13 18.46
N ILE A 373 -5.43 18.01 17.23
CA ILE A 373 -5.65 16.81 16.41
C ILE A 373 -4.97 15.58 17.04
N GLY A 374 -3.79 15.75 17.62
CA GLY A 374 -3.05 14.68 18.31
C GLY A 374 -3.86 14.05 19.43
N ALA A 375 -4.56 14.87 20.23
CA ALA A 375 -5.43 14.38 21.30
C ALA A 375 -6.55 13.46 20.79
N PHE A 376 -7.09 13.70 19.58
CA PHE A 376 -8.09 12.82 18.98
C PHE A 376 -7.49 11.43 18.70
N TYR A 377 -6.31 11.39 18.08
CA TYR A 377 -5.63 10.15 17.74
C TYR A 377 -5.17 9.36 18.96
N ASP A 378 -4.73 10.05 20.02
CA ASP A 378 -4.30 9.41 21.26
C ASP A 378 -5.46 8.65 21.92
N LEU A 379 -6.66 9.24 21.95
CA LEU A 379 -7.87 8.57 22.44
C LEU A 379 -8.33 7.48 21.47
N GLU A 380 -8.41 7.78 20.17
CA GLU A 380 -8.87 6.85 19.14
C GLU A 380 -8.05 5.55 19.10
N LYS A 381 -6.73 5.65 19.36
CA LYS A 381 -5.84 4.48 19.46
C LYS A 381 -6.28 3.49 20.53
N GLY A 382 -6.84 3.97 21.64
CA GLY A 382 -7.37 3.14 22.72
C GLY A 382 -8.71 2.46 22.37
N LEU A 383 -9.42 2.95 21.35
CA LEU A 383 -10.75 2.48 20.97
C LEU A 383 -10.74 1.49 19.79
N LYS A 384 -9.57 1.21 19.21
CA LYS A 384 -9.47 0.43 17.96
C LYS A 384 -10.07 -0.98 18.09
N GLU A 385 -9.83 -1.65 19.21
CA GLU A 385 -10.27 -3.04 19.44
C GLU A 385 -11.70 -3.14 19.99
N LEU A 386 -12.39 -2.02 20.23
CA LEU A 386 -13.76 -2.03 20.75
C LEU A 386 -14.77 -2.40 19.65
N PRO A 387 -15.90 -3.03 19.99
CA PRO A 387 -17.01 -3.20 19.05
C PRO A 387 -17.53 -1.84 18.52
N PRO A 388 -18.08 -1.77 17.29
CA PRO A 388 -18.50 -0.50 16.69
C PRO A 388 -19.41 0.36 17.57
N LYS A 389 -20.43 -0.22 18.21
CA LYS A 389 -21.36 0.51 19.08
C LYS A 389 -20.70 1.09 20.34
N GLU A 390 -19.76 0.37 20.94
CA GLU A 390 -19.03 0.84 22.12
C GLU A 390 -18.04 1.94 21.71
N ARG A 391 -17.36 1.76 20.56
CA ARG A 391 -16.48 2.75 19.97
C ARG A 391 -17.23 4.06 19.69
N GLU A 392 -18.42 4.00 19.11
CA GLU A 392 -19.26 5.18 18.86
C GLU A 392 -19.60 5.91 20.16
N LYS A 393 -20.06 5.19 21.19
CA LYS A 393 -20.42 5.77 22.49
C LYS A 393 -19.22 6.46 23.17
N GLU A 394 -18.06 5.82 23.15
CA GLU A 394 -16.83 6.39 23.72
C GLU A 394 -16.36 7.60 22.90
N ARG A 395 -16.48 7.58 21.57
CA ARG A 395 -16.20 8.74 20.70
C ARG A 395 -17.10 9.93 21.06
N GLN A 396 -18.41 9.72 21.25
CA GLN A 396 -19.36 10.76 21.66
C GLN A 396 -19.03 11.32 23.06
N THR A 397 -18.58 10.47 23.99
CA THR A 397 -18.31 10.90 25.38
C THR A 397 -16.96 11.61 25.51
N SER A 398 -15.91 11.12 24.84
CA SER A 398 -14.53 11.55 25.06
C SER A 398 -13.92 12.36 23.93
N ILE A 399 -14.24 12.06 22.67
CA ILE A 399 -13.60 12.69 21.49
C ILE A 399 -14.45 13.85 20.96
N GLU A 400 -15.77 13.72 20.91
CA GLU A 400 -16.67 14.77 20.41
C GLU A 400 -16.48 16.13 21.11
N PRO A 401 -16.35 16.22 22.45
CA PRO A 401 -16.07 17.51 23.10
C PRO A 401 -14.76 18.16 22.65
N LEU A 402 -13.74 17.36 22.35
CA LEU A 402 -12.45 17.85 21.86
C LEU A 402 -12.56 18.34 20.41
N VAL A 403 -13.32 17.64 19.58
CA VAL A 403 -13.59 18.03 18.19
C VAL A 403 -14.41 19.32 18.13
N GLU A 404 -15.42 19.47 18.99
CA GLU A 404 -16.18 20.72 19.17
C GLU A 404 -15.26 21.89 19.56
N ALA A 405 -14.42 21.69 20.57
CA ALA A 405 -13.46 22.69 21.03
C ALA A 405 -12.49 23.11 19.92
N TYR A 406 -12.00 22.14 19.13
CA TYR A 406 -11.13 22.40 17.99
C TYR A 406 -11.81 23.24 16.92
N PHE A 407 -13.02 22.89 16.49
CA PHE A 407 -13.71 23.67 15.45
C PHE A 407 -14.13 25.06 15.94
N ALA A 408 -14.51 25.21 17.21
CA ALA A 408 -14.72 26.51 17.83
C ALA A 408 -13.43 27.36 17.80
N TRP A 409 -12.29 26.75 18.12
CA TRP A 409 -10.97 27.39 18.04
C TRP A 409 -10.61 27.77 16.60
N VAL A 410 -10.78 26.88 15.61
CA VAL A 410 -10.51 27.18 14.18
C VAL A 410 -11.32 28.38 13.71
N LYS A 411 -12.63 28.42 14.01
CA LYS A 411 -13.52 29.55 13.65
C LYS A 411 -13.07 30.85 14.29
N LYS A 412 -12.67 30.82 15.56
CA LYS A 412 -12.16 31.99 16.29
C LYS A 412 -10.85 32.49 15.67
N THR A 413 -9.88 31.60 15.45
CA THR A 413 -8.56 31.97 14.91
C THR A 413 -8.66 32.56 13.50
N LEU A 414 -9.56 32.06 12.64
CA LEU A 414 -9.82 32.64 11.32
C LEU A 414 -10.47 34.03 11.39
N ARG A 415 -11.40 34.26 12.33
CA ARG A 415 -12.04 35.57 12.54
C ARG A 415 -11.07 36.63 13.06
N GLU A 416 -10.14 36.23 13.92
CA GLU A 416 -9.12 37.13 14.49
C GLU A 416 -8.02 37.52 13.49
N GLY A 417 -7.94 36.89 12.32
CA GLY A 417 -7.00 37.27 11.27
C GLY A 417 -5.51 37.08 11.64
N LYS A 418 -5.21 36.25 12.64
CA LYS A 418 -3.86 36.08 13.22
C LYS A 418 -2.84 35.37 12.31
N VAL A 419 -3.25 34.94 11.12
CA VAL A 419 -2.42 34.13 10.21
C VAL A 419 -2.44 34.74 8.82
N PRO A 420 -1.29 34.86 8.13
CA PRO A 420 -1.23 35.33 6.75
C PRO A 420 -2.16 34.50 5.83
N PRO A 421 -3.06 35.12 5.05
CA PRO A 421 -4.10 34.42 4.30
C PRO A 421 -3.63 33.38 3.27
N LYS A 422 -2.37 33.46 2.83
CA LYS A 422 -1.75 32.57 1.83
C LYS A 422 -0.77 31.55 2.44
N SER A 423 -0.57 31.58 3.75
CA SER A 423 0.33 30.63 4.44
C SER A 423 -0.26 29.22 4.46
N GLU A 424 0.60 28.22 4.65
CA GLU A 424 0.16 26.82 4.77
C GLU A 424 -0.74 26.60 6.00
N THR A 425 -0.52 27.39 7.06
CA THR A 425 -1.37 27.38 8.27
C THR A 425 -2.78 27.87 7.97
N ALA A 426 -2.93 28.95 7.21
CA ALA A 426 -4.25 29.46 6.81
C ALA A 426 -4.97 28.47 5.89
N SER A 427 -4.24 27.79 5.00
CA SER A 427 -4.78 26.70 4.17
C SER A 427 -5.33 25.56 5.03
N GLY A 428 -4.59 25.12 6.06
CA GLY A 428 -5.07 24.08 6.99
C GLY A 428 -6.31 24.49 7.79
N LEU A 429 -6.36 25.72 8.29
CA LEU A 429 -7.54 26.25 9.00
C LEU A 429 -8.77 26.32 8.08
N ARG A 430 -8.61 26.82 6.85
CA ARG A 430 -9.69 26.88 5.85
C ARG A 430 -10.15 25.51 5.41
N TYR A 431 -9.22 24.57 5.18
CA TYR A 431 -9.54 23.18 4.90
C TYR A 431 -10.40 22.60 6.02
N SER A 432 -9.94 22.72 7.26
CA SER A 432 -10.68 22.19 8.43
C SER A 432 -12.08 22.78 8.51
N LEU A 433 -12.23 24.10 8.35
CA LEU A 433 -13.54 24.76 8.36
C LEU A 433 -14.45 24.25 7.23
N ASN A 434 -13.95 24.16 6.00
CA ASN A 434 -14.72 23.71 4.84
C ASN A 434 -15.12 22.23 4.94
N GLN A 435 -14.28 21.42 5.60
CA GLN A 435 -14.50 19.98 5.77
C GLN A 435 -15.17 19.61 7.09
N GLU A 436 -15.56 20.59 7.93
CA GLU A 436 -16.06 20.34 9.29
C GLU A 436 -17.19 19.29 9.33
N LYS A 437 -18.17 19.40 8.42
CA LYS A 437 -19.27 18.43 8.34
C LYS A 437 -18.76 16.99 8.14
N TYR A 438 -17.82 16.80 7.21
CA TYR A 438 -17.33 15.48 6.82
C TYR A 438 -16.28 14.92 7.80
N LEU A 439 -15.51 15.80 8.45
CA LEU A 439 -14.54 15.43 9.49
C LEU A 439 -15.21 15.00 10.80
N ARG A 440 -16.52 15.19 10.95
CA ARG A 440 -17.32 14.79 12.12
C ARG A 440 -18.01 13.45 11.97
N VAL A 441 -18.07 12.88 10.76
CA VAL A 441 -18.86 11.67 10.48
C VAL A 441 -18.41 10.49 11.34
N PHE A 442 -17.10 10.32 11.54
CA PHE A 442 -16.54 9.24 12.37
C PHE A 442 -17.02 9.24 13.82
N LEU A 443 -17.49 10.38 14.35
CA LEU A 443 -18.02 10.46 15.72
C LEU A 443 -19.38 9.77 15.87
N ARG A 444 -20.12 9.64 14.77
CA ARG A 444 -21.51 9.15 14.74
C ARG A 444 -21.63 7.70 14.29
N ASP A 445 -20.54 7.12 13.82
CA ASP A 445 -20.51 5.76 13.31
C ASP A 445 -19.19 5.10 13.72
N GLY A 446 -19.30 4.06 14.55
CA GLY A 446 -18.15 3.30 15.04
C GLY A 446 -17.37 2.56 13.96
N GLU A 447 -17.95 2.24 12.81
CA GLU A 447 -17.26 1.54 11.71
C GLU A 447 -16.45 2.51 10.83
N VAL A 448 -16.71 3.81 10.93
CA VAL A 448 -16.00 4.82 10.15
C VAL A 448 -14.65 5.11 10.81
N PRO A 449 -13.51 4.89 10.12
CA PRO A 449 -12.19 5.28 10.61
C PRO A 449 -12.01 6.80 10.57
N ILE A 450 -11.19 7.33 11.50
CA ILE A 450 -10.84 8.76 11.57
C ILE A 450 -10.06 9.26 10.34
N ASP A 451 -9.40 8.36 9.62
CA ASP A 451 -8.58 8.68 8.46
C ASP A 451 -8.63 7.59 7.36
N ASN A 452 -8.08 7.95 6.21
CA ASN A 452 -8.02 7.13 5.01
C ASN A 452 -6.66 6.39 4.85
N SER A 453 -5.93 6.17 5.96
CA SER A 453 -4.58 5.60 5.90
C SER A 453 -4.56 4.17 5.35
N ALA A 454 -5.65 3.42 5.47
CA ALA A 454 -5.74 2.08 4.91
C ALA A 454 -5.65 2.08 3.37
N CYS A 455 -6.33 3.00 2.68
CA CYS A 455 -6.17 3.19 1.25
C CYS A 455 -4.74 3.61 0.88
N GLU A 456 -4.14 4.54 1.63
CA GLU A 456 -2.75 4.96 1.38
C GLU A 456 -1.77 3.77 1.50
N ARG A 457 -1.98 2.89 2.51
CA ARG A 457 -1.18 1.66 2.68
C ARG A 457 -1.37 0.69 1.50
N ALA A 458 -2.60 0.50 1.02
CA ALA A 458 -2.87 -0.32 -0.15
C ALA A 458 -2.22 0.26 -1.41
N LEU A 459 -2.38 1.56 -1.67
CA LEU A 459 -1.74 2.24 -2.82
C LEU A 459 -0.21 2.16 -2.76
N ARG A 460 0.40 2.10 -1.57
CA ARG A 460 1.85 2.08 -1.42
C ARG A 460 2.50 0.96 -2.24
N ASN A 461 1.94 -0.25 -2.25
CA ASN A 461 2.50 -1.38 -2.99
C ASN A 461 2.47 -1.13 -4.50
N PHE A 462 1.35 -0.65 -5.01
CA PHE A 462 1.24 -0.20 -6.40
C PHE A 462 2.25 0.93 -6.72
N THR A 463 2.40 1.92 -5.84
CA THR A 463 3.32 3.04 -6.09
C THR A 463 4.79 2.63 -6.06
N ILE A 464 5.17 1.62 -5.28
CA ILE A 464 6.51 1.03 -5.30
C ILE A 464 6.73 0.34 -6.65
N GLY A 465 5.79 -0.51 -7.09
CA GLY A 465 5.81 -1.11 -8.41
C GLY A 465 5.96 -0.05 -9.51
N ARG A 466 5.11 0.99 -9.50
CA ARG A 466 5.15 2.11 -10.44
C ARG A 466 6.50 2.79 -10.50
N LYS A 467 7.22 2.94 -9.39
CA LYS A 467 8.58 3.50 -9.43
C LYS A 467 9.57 2.61 -10.17
N ASN A 468 9.38 1.28 -10.15
CA ASN A 468 10.27 0.32 -10.79
C ASN A 468 10.01 0.15 -12.30
N TRP A 469 8.75 0.21 -12.75
CA TRP A 469 8.40 0.10 -14.18
C TRP A 469 8.07 1.43 -14.86
N VAL A 470 7.92 2.52 -14.10
CA VAL A 470 7.71 3.92 -14.50
C VAL A 470 6.39 4.19 -15.24
N ILE A 471 6.16 3.53 -16.37
CA ILE A 471 5.04 3.77 -17.29
C ILE A 471 4.36 2.46 -17.68
N MET A 472 3.04 2.48 -17.90
CA MET A 472 2.32 1.36 -18.50
C MET A 472 2.15 1.56 -20.01
N ASN A 473 2.27 0.48 -20.79
CA ASN A 473 2.25 0.61 -22.24
C ASN A 473 0.85 0.83 -22.82
N THR A 474 -0.15 0.06 -22.39
CA THR A 474 -1.50 0.05 -22.99
C THR A 474 -2.59 0.05 -21.92
N VAL A 475 -3.79 0.53 -22.28
CA VAL A 475 -4.99 0.46 -21.42
C VAL A 475 -5.28 -0.98 -20.98
N ARG A 476 -5.19 -1.93 -21.93
CA ARG A 476 -5.37 -3.36 -21.66
C ARG A 476 -4.42 -3.87 -20.57
N GLY A 477 -3.14 -3.49 -20.64
CA GLY A 477 -2.16 -3.85 -19.62
C GLY A 477 -2.40 -3.18 -18.27
N ALA A 478 -2.95 -1.95 -18.27
CA ALA A 478 -3.32 -1.24 -17.06
C ALA A 478 -4.51 -1.88 -16.34
N GLN A 479 -5.55 -2.26 -17.09
CA GLN A 479 -6.71 -2.99 -16.58
C GLN A 479 -6.32 -4.38 -16.04
N ALA A 480 -5.50 -5.12 -16.78
CA ALA A 480 -4.95 -6.39 -16.32
C ALA A 480 -4.15 -6.24 -15.01
N SER A 481 -3.34 -5.18 -14.92
CA SER A 481 -2.60 -4.90 -13.70
C SER A 481 -3.50 -4.54 -12.53
N ALA A 482 -4.55 -3.76 -12.75
CA ALA A 482 -5.54 -3.42 -11.73
C ALA A 482 -6.21 -4.69 -11.15
N MET A 483 -6.64 -5.61 -12.02
CA MET A 483 -7.20 -6.90 -11.59
C MET A 483 -6.21 -7.73 -10.77
N ILE A 484 -4.96 -7.86 -11.23
CA ILE A 484 -3.95 -8.66 -10.52
C ILE A 484 -3.55 -8.02 -9.18
N TYR A 485 -3.38 -6.70 -9.12
CA TYR A 485 -3.12 -6.02 -7.85
C TYR A 485 -4.29 -6.24 -6.89
N SER A 486 -5.53 -6.18 -7.36
CA SER A 486 -6.70 -6.43 -6.51
C SER A 486 -6.62 -7.81 -5.86
N VAL A 487 -6.47 -8.86 -6.66
CA VAL A 487 -6.41 -10.24 -6.18
C VAL A 487 -5.22 -10.46 -5.23
N THR A 488 -4.03 -9.96 -5.58
CA THR A 488 -2.81 -10.19 -4.80
C THR A 488 -2.77 -9.39 -3.49
N GLU A 489 -3.26 -8.15 -3.49
CA GLU A 489 -3.34 -7.31 -2.29
C GLU A 489 -4.44 -7.78 -1.35
N THR A 490 -5.59 -8.21 -1.89
CA THR A 490 -6.67 -8.81 -1.09
C THR A 490 -6.23 -10.13 -0.46
N ALA A 491 -5.55 -11.01 -1.21
CA ALA A 491 -4.96 -12.22 -0.66
C ALA A 491 -4.01 -11.92 0.51
N ARG A 492 -3.16 -10.90 0.37
CA ARG A 492 -2.24 -10.50 1.45
C ARG A 492 -2.96 -9.96 2.67
N ALA A 493 -4.03 -9.18 2.46
CA ALA A 493 -4.86 -8.61 3.52
C ALA A 493 -5.64 -9.68 4.30
N ASN A 494 -5.91 -10.83 3.68
CA ASN A 494 -6.54 -12.01 4.30
C ASN A 494 -5.51 -13.07 4.78
N ASP A 495 -4.28 -12.64 5.11
CA ASP A 495 -3.23 -13.53 5.63
C ASP A 495 -2.80 -14.69 4.70
N LEU A 496 -3.04 -14.60 3.39
CA LEU A 496 -2.63 -15.63 2.44
C LEU A 496 -1.21 -15.42 1.92
N ASN A 497 -0.53 -16.53 1.64
CA ASN A 497 0.66 -16.55 0.80
C ASN A 497 0.23 -16.42 -0.67
N VAL A 498 0.55 -15.27 -1.27
CA VAL A 498 0.10 -14.91 -2.62
C VAL A 498 0.54 -15.93 -3.67
N TYR A 499 1.74 -16.50 -3.57
CA TYR A 499 2.19 -17.51 -4.53
C TYR A 499 1.31 -18.76 -4.49
N TYR A 500 1.12 -19.36 -3.31
CA TYR A 500 0.34 -20.59 -3.17
C TYR A 500 -1.13 -20.35 -3.51
N TYR A 501 -1.69 -19.22 -3.08
CA TYR A 501 -3.05 -18.84 -3.41
C TYR A 501 -3.27 -18.66 -4.91
N ILE A 502 -2.42 -17.88 -5.61
CA ILE A 502 -2.57 -17.70 -7.07
C ILE A 502 -2.37 -19.03 -7.80
N ARG A 503 -1.44 -19.88 -7.36
CA ARG A 503 -1.25 -21.22 -7.93
C ARG A 503 -2.51 -22.07 -7.79
N HIS A 504 -3.11 -22.12 -6.60
CA HIS A 504 -4.34 -22.85 -6.34
C HIS A 504 -5.49 -22.30 -7.19
N LEU A 505 -5.68 -20.98 -7.17
CA LEU A 505 -6.71 -20.28 -7.93
C LEU A 505 -6.62 -20.59 -9.43
N LEU A 506 -5.43 -20.48 -10.03
CA LEU A 506 -5.23 -20.79 -11.45
C LEU A 506 -5.40 -22.30 -11.75
N THR A 507 -5.09 -23.18 -10.80
CA THR A 507 -5.29 -24.62 -10.96
C THR A 507 -6.79 -24.95 -11.03
N GLU A 508 -7.59 -24.44 -10.09
CA GLU A 508 -9.03 -24.71 -10.09
C GLU A 508 -9.74 -24.00 -11.26
N LEU A 509 -9.47 -22.71 -11.50
CA LEU A 509 -10.11 -21.97 -12.58
C LEU A 509 -9.79 -22.55 -13.97
N SER A 510 -8.58 -23.09 -14.18
CA SER A 510 -8.22 -23.72 -15.45
C SER A 510 -9.00 -25.01 -15.71
N ARG A 511 -9.27 -25.82 -14.68
CA ARG A 511 -10.14 -27.01 -14.78
C ARG A 511 -11.57 -26.62 -15.17
N HIS A 512 -12.14 -25.62 -14.50
CA HIS A 512 -13.50 -25.15 -14.82
C HIS A 512 -13.60 -24.60 -16.25
N PHE A 513 -12.60 -23.83 -16.68
CA PHE A 513 -12.55 -23.29 -18.03
C PHE A 513 -12.39 -24.40 -19.10
N ALA A 514 -11.55 -25.40 -18.84
CA ALA A 514 -11.36 -26.56 -19.73
C ALA A 514 -12.66 -27.37 -19.89
N ALA A 515 -13.41 -27.53 -18.80
CA ALA A 515 -14.74 -28.14 -18.80
C ALA A 515 -15.84 -27.30 -19.48
N ARG A 516 -15.53 -26.07 -19.95
CA ARG A 516 -16.48 -25.09 -20.50
C ARG A 516 -17.67 -24.83 -19.56
N ARG A 517 -17.44 -24.88 -18.26
CA ARG A 517 -18.45 -24.63 -17.24
C ARG A 517 -18.34 -23.19 -16.74
N THR A 518 -19.48 -22.51 -16.66
CA THR A 518 -19.59 -21.29 -15.86
C THR A 518 -19.43 -21.68 -14.39
N LEU A 519 -18.53 -21.01 -13.66
CA LEU A 519 -18.43 -21.18 -12.22
C LEU A 519 -19.72 -20.67 -11.58
N ARG A 520 -20.32 -21.50 -10.73
CA ARG A 520 -21.44 -21.07 -9.89
C ARG A 520 -20.90 -20.16 -8.78
N GLU A 521 -21.76 -19.29 -8.25
CA GLU A 521 -21.37 -18.32 -7.22
C GLU A 521 -20.87 -19.01 -5.94
N ASP A 522 -21.50 -20.12 -5.54
CA ASP A 522 -21.08 -20.96 -4.40
C ASP A 522 -19.68 -21.55 -4.61
N GLU A 523 -19.38 -22.03 -5.82
CA GLU A 523 -18.06 -22.56 -6.17
C GLU A 523 -17.01 -21.44 -6.16
N LEU A 524 -17.34 -20.27 -6.72
CA LEU A 524 -16.44 -19.11 -6.74
C LEU A 524 -16.13 -18.62 -5.32
N GLU A 525 -17.12 -18.59 -4.42
CA GLU A 525 -16.97 -18.18 -3.03
C GLU A 525 -15.94 -19.04 -2.28
N THR A 526 -15.87 -20.35 -2.56
CA THR A 526 -14.86 -21.24 -1.96
C THR A 526 -13.42 -20.90 -2.38
N LEU A 527 -13.25 -20.22 -3.51
CA LEU A 527 -11.96 -19.79 -4.06
C LEU A 527 -11.59 -18.36 -3.66
N MET A 528 -12.48 -17.61 -3.00
CA MET A 528 -12.22 -16.22 -2.64
C MET A 528 -11.10 -16.07 -1.59
N PRO A 529 -10.40 -14.93 -1.54
CA PRO A 529 -9.32 -14.70 -0.57
C PRO A 529 -9.71 -14.85 0.90
N TRP A 530 -10.98 -14.60 1.24
CA TRP A 530 -11.52 -14.72 2.60
C TRP A 530 -12.15 -16.09 2.89
N SER A 531 -12.12 -17.01 1.92
CA SER A 531 -12.61 -18.37 2.10
C SER A 531 -11.80 -19.09 3.19
N LYS A 532 -12.50 -19.88 4.01
CA LYS A 532 -11.89 -20.74 5.05
C LYS A 532 -11.59 -22.16 4.55
N THR A 533 -11.99 -22.49 3.33
CA THR A 533 -11.84 -23.83 2.74
C THR A 533 -10.64 -23.93 1.80
N LEU A 534 -9.79 -22.90 1.76
CA LEU A 534 -8.59 -22.94 0.93
C LEU A 534 -7.61 -24.00 1.47
N PRO A 535 -6.73 -24.56 0.62
CA PRO A 535 -5.68 -25.46 1.09
C PRO A 535 -4.81 -24.81 2.17
N GLU A 536 -4.36 -25.59 3.17
CA GLU A 536 -3.56 -25.09 4.30
C GLU A 536 -2.30 -24.33 3.85
N GLU A 537 -1.66 -24.78 2.76
CA GLU A 537 -0.49 -24.12 2.16
C GLU A 537 -0.76 -22.70 1.63
N CYS A 538 -2.02 -22.33 1.37
CA CYS A 538 -2.38 -20.99 0.94
C CYS A 538 -2.32 -19.99 2.08
N TYR A 539 -2.52 -20.42 3.33
CA TYR A 539 -2.44 -19.55 4.48
C TYR A 539 -0.98 -19.34 4.87
N LYS A 540 -0.63 -18.11 5.27
CA LYS A 540 0.65 -17.89 5.94
C LYS A 540 0.62 -18.70 7.23
N LYS A 541 1.60 -19.61 7.41
CA LYS A 541 1.78 -20.31 8.69
C LYS A 541 1.90 -19.26 9.79
N ARG A 542 0.91 -19.22 10.69
CA ARG A 542 0.96 -18.37 11.88
C ARG A 542 1.98 -19.00 12.82
N ARG A 543 2.99 -18.23 13.21
CA ARG A 543 3.73 -18.52 14.44
C ARG A 543 2.76 -18.24 15.58
N GLU A 544 2.17 -19.28 16.16
CA GLU A 544 1.39 -19.17 17.40
C GLU A 544 2.26 -18.71 18.57
#